data_AF-A0A432IB35-F1
#
_entry.id   AF-A0A432IB35-F1
#
_cell.length_a   1.000
_cell.length_b   1.000
_cell.length_c   1.000
_cell.angle_alpha   90.00
_cell.angle_beta   90.00
_cell.angle_gamma   90.00
#
_symmetry.space_group_name_H-M   'P 1'
#
loop_
_entity.id
_entity.type
_entity.pdbx_description
1 polymer ?
#
loop_
_entity_poly.entity_id
_entity_poly.type
_entity_poly.pdbx_seq_one_letter_code
_entity_poly.pdbx_strand_id
1 'polypeptide(L)'
;KLFKGNAFVEYLAIGKLKNITIHASKRLEKITNGRYGIEVGEDGSFLIRDNFNGGVKRRAATLSGGETFLVSLSLALALSNQIQLKGKTNLEFFFLDEGFGTLDTSLLDRVISSLETLKEDEKLKVGIITHVEELKERVPRRLEVLEAIPGERGSKVILN
;
A
#
# COMPACT_ATOMS: atom_id res chain seq x y z
N LYS A 1 -36.69 -7.37 1.72
CA LYS A 1 -36.61 -6.62 0.44
C LYS A 1 -35.17 -6.65 -0.08
N LEU A 2 -34.67 -7.82 -0.52
CA LEU A 2 -33.27 -8.00 -0.96
C LEU A 2 -33.03 -7.68 -2.46
N PHE A 3 -34.12 -7.43 -3.20
CA PHE A 3 -34.12 -7.32 -4.67
C PHE A 3 -34.64 -5.98 -5.19
N LYS A 4 -34.34 -4.86 -4.52
CA LYS A 4 -34.45 -3.52 -5.11
C LYS A 4 -33.04 -2.97 -5.37
N GLY A 5 -32.84 -2.43 -6.58
CA GLY A 5 -31.66 -1.76 -7.16
C GLY A 5 -30.35 -1.76 -6.37
N ASN A 6 -29.27 -2.25 -7.00
CA ASN A 6 -27.87 -2.29 -6.52
C ASN A 6 -27.58 -2.88 -5.12
N ALA A 7 -28.56 -3.10 -4.25
CA ALA A 7 -28.36 -3.56 -2.87
C ALA A 7 -27.66 -4.93 -2.79
N PHE A 8 -27.95 -5.84 -3.74
CA PHE A 8 -27.26 -7.13 -3.82
C PHE A 8 -25.79 -6.98 -4.24
N VAL A 9 -25.53 -6.09 -5.21
CA VAL A 9 -24.17 -5.79 -5.68
C VAL A 9 -23.37 -5.13 -4.56
N GLU A 10 -23.98 -4.20 -3.83
CA GLU A 10 -23.41 -3.52 -2.68
C GLU A 10 -23.11 -4.50 -1.53
N TYR A 11 -24.03 -5.40 -1.21
CA TYR A 11 -23.80 -6.46 -0.23
C TYR A 11 -22.60 -7.35 -0.60
N LEU A 12 -22.52 -7.78 -1.87
CA LEU A 12 -21.38 -8.56 -2.36
C LEU A 12 -20.07 -7.76 -2.34
N ALA A 13 -20.13 -6.47 -2.70
CA ALA A 13 -18.99 -5.57 -2.71
C ALA A 13 -18.44 -5.37 -1.29
N ILE A 14 -19.30 -5.08 -0.31
CA ILE A 14 -18.93 -4.95 1.11
C ILE A 14 -18.36 -6.28 1.63
N GLY A 15 -18.97 -7.41 1.30
CA GLY A 15 -18.45 -8.72 1.68
C GLY A 15 -17.03 -8.98 1.14
N LYS A 16 -16.75 -8.55 -0.09
CA LYS A 16 -15.42 -8.67 -0.68
C LYS A 16 -14.43 -7.67 -0.07
N LEU A 17 -14.88 -6.45 0.20
CA LEU A 17 -14.10 -5.41 0.86
C LEU A 17 -13.64 -5.85 2.24
N LYS A 18 -14.53 -6.45 3.04
CA LYS A 18 -14.20 -7.03 4.35
C LYS A 18 -13.07 -8.06 4.26
N ASN A 19 -13.09 -8.93 3.26
CA ASN A 19 -12.02 -9.91 3.05
C ASN A 19 -10.68 -9.24 2.71
N ILE A 20 -10.66 -8.25 1.82
CA ILE A 20 -9.45 -7.48 1.48
C ILE A 20 -8.90 -6.80 2.75
N THR A 21 -9.79 -6.16 3.51
CA THR A 21 -9.44 -5.42 4.72
C THR A 21 -8.81 -6.30 5.79
N ILE A 22 -9.22 -7.57 5.92
CA ILE A 22 -8.57 -8.51 6.86
C ILE A 22 -7.09 -8.70 6.50
N HIS A 23 -6.77 -8.92 5.23
CA HIS A 23 -5.39 -9.09 4.77
C HIS A 23 -4.60 -7.77 4.90
N ALA A 24 -5.22 -6.66 4.53
CA ALA A 24 -4.62 -5.34 4.66
C ALA A 24 -4.33 -5.00 6.13
N SER A 25 -5.25 -5.28 7.04
CA SER A 25 -5.09 -5.05 8.48
C SER A 25 -3.93 -5.86 9.05
N LYS A 26 -3.82 -7.15 8.71
CA LYS A 26 -2.69 -7.99 9.15
C LYS A 26 -1.34 -7.41 8.70
N ARG A 27 -1.28 -6.85 7.49
CA ARG A 27 -0.07 -6.23 6.95
C ARG A 27 0.24 -4.90 7.65
N LEU A 28 -0.78 -4.06 7.83
CA LEU A 28 -0.65 -2.81 8.58
C LEU A 28 -0.19 -3.06 10.02
N GLU A 29 -0.74 -4.07 10.68
CA GLU A 29 -0.33 -4.46 12.03
C GLU A 29 1.14 -4.86 12.06
N LYS A 30 1.63 -5.62 11.07
CA LYS A 30 3.07 -5.94 10.98
C LYS A 30 3.94 -4.69 10.81
N ILE A 31 3.60 -3.80 9.88
CA ILE A 31 4.39 -2.59 9.59
C ILE A 31 4.39 -1.62 10.78
N THR A 32 3.27 -1.53 11.49
CA THR A 32 3.06 -0.57 12.57
C THR A 32 3.33 -1.15 13.96
N ASN A 33 3.91 -2.35 14.05
CA ASN A 33 4.13 -3.09 15.30
C ASN A 33 2.85 -3.22 16.15
N GLY A 34 1.75 -3.55 15.51
CA GLY A 34 0.45 -3.77 16.12
C GLY A 34 -0.29 -2.49 16.49
N ARG A 35 0.21 -1.29 16.14
CA ARG A 35 -0.46 -0.03 16.49
C ARG A 35 -1.78 0.14 15.73
N TYR A 36 -1.80 -0.12 14.43
CA TYR A 36 -2.97 0.13 13.59
C TYR A 36 -3.57 -1.13 12.98
N GLY A 37 -4.90 -1.20 13.00
CA GLY A 37 -5.70 -2.16 12.24
C GLY A 37 -6.70 -1.45 11.34
N ILE A 38 -7.14 -2.14 10.28
CA ILE A 38 -8.14 -1.63 9.33
C ILE A 38 -9.43 -2.43 9.52
N GLU A 39 -10.55 -1.73 9.60
CA GLU A 39 -11.90 -2.30 9.69
C GLU A 39 -12.82 -1.66 8.63
N VAL A 40 -13.90 -2.35 8.31
CA VAL A 40 -14.94 -1.85 7.38
C VAL A 40 -16.24 -1.68 8.16
N GLY A 41 -16.78 -0.46 8.16
CA GLY A 41 -18.10 -0.15 8.70
C GLY A 41 -19.22 -0.83 7.93
N GLU A 42 -20.44 -0.80 8.48
CA GLU A 42 -21.61 -1.38 7.81
C GLU A 42 -21.97 -0.66 6.50
N ASP A 43 -21.63 0.61 6.42
CA ASP A 43 -21.77 1.49 5.25
C ASP A 43 -20.61 1.36 4.24
N GLY A 44 -19.67 0.43 4.48
CA GLY A 44 -18.49 0.25 3.63
C GLY A 44 -17.36 1.25 3.90
N SER A 45 -17.49 2.14 4.89
CA SER A 45 -16.44 3.10 5.24
C SER A 45 -15.22 2.41 5.87
N PHE A 46 -14.02 2.93 5.60
CA PHE A 46 -12.80 2.45 6.27
C PHE A 46 -12.64 3.11 7.64
N LEU A 47 -12.50 2.27 8.66
CA LEU A 47 -12.22 2.66 10.03
C LEU A 47 -10.83 2.16 10.40
N ILE A 48 -10.07 3.01 11.09
CA ILE A 48 -8.72 2.68 11.56
C ILE A 48 -8.80 2.50 13.06
N ARG A 49 -8.47 1.29 13.53
CA ARG A 49 -8.37 0.97 14.95
C ARG A 49 -6.96 1.32 15.42
N ASP A 50 -6.86 2.20 16.41
CA ASP A 50 -5.60 2.52 17.10
C ASP A 50 -5.52 1.70 18.40
N ASN A 51 -4.75 0.61 18.36
CA ASN A 51 -4.59 -0.29 19.50
C ASN A 51 -3.77 0.33 20.63
N PHE A 52 -2.94 1.33 20.34
CA PHE A 52 -2.15 2.02 21.38
C PHE A 52 -3.01 3.05 22.12
N ASN A 53 -4.08 3.53 21.49
CA ASN A 53 -5.08 4.38 22.11
C ASN A 53 -6.32 3.58 22.57
N GLY A 54 -6.12 2.38 23.14
CA GLY A 54 -7.21 1.57 23.71
C GLY A 54 -8.20 0.98 22.70
N GLY A 55 -7.82 0.88 21.41
CA GLY A 55 -8.67 0.33 20.35
C GLY A 55 -9.68 1.34 19.79
N VAL A 56 -9.46 2.64 20.00
CA VAL A 56 -10.32 3.70 19.44
C VAL A 56 -10.36 3.60 17.91
N LYS A 57 -11.57 3.66 17.36
CA LYS A 57 -11.81 3.64 15.92
C LYS A 57 -11.96 5.06 15.41
N ARG A 58 -11.11 5.46 14.47
CA ARG A 58 -11.14 6.76 13.80
C ARG A 58 -11.36 6.60 12.31
N ARG A 59 -11.94 7.63 11.67
CA ARG A 59 -12.08 7.64 10.21
C ARG A 59 -10.71 7.78 9.57
N ALA A 60 -10.50 7.14 8.42
CA ALA A 60 -9.25 7.28 7.67
C ALA A 60 -8.89 8.74 7.33
N ALA A 61 -9.87 9.64 7.25
CA ALA A 61 -9.67 11.07 6.98
C ALA A 61 -8.90 11.83 8.08
N THR A 62 -8.77 11.28 9.29
CA THR A 62 -8.05 11.93 10.41
C THR A 62 -6.59 11.51 10.52
N LEU A 63 -6.10 10.71 9.57
CA LEU A 63 -4.74 10.20 9.58
C LEU A 63 -3.74 11.28 9.13
N SER A 64 -2.50 11.18 9.62
CA SER A 64 -1.38 11.94 9.04
C SER A 64 -1.06 11.47 7.62
N GLY A 65 -0.23 12.22 6.89
CA GLY A 65 0.23 11.84 5.55
C GLY A 65 0.89 10.45 5.53
N GLY A 66 1.84 10.21 6.44
CA GLY A 66 2.52 8.92 6.55
C GLY A 66 1.59 7.78 6.96
N GLU A 67 0.68 8.01 7.92
CA GLU A 67 -0.32 7.00 8.31
C GLU A 67 -1.24 6.62 7.13
N THR A 68 -1.69 7.63 6.37
CA THR A 68 -2.54 7.42 5.19
C THR A 68 -1.81 6.61 4.12
N PHE A 69 -0.52 6.87 3.92
CA PHE A 69 0.31 6.10 3.00
C PHE A 69 0.38 4.63 3.41
N LEU A 70 0.66 4.32 4.68
CA LEU A 70 0.73 2.93 5.17
C LEU A 70 -0.58 2.17 5.00
N VAL A 71 -1.70 2.81 5.30
CA VAL A 71 -3.04 2.22 5.16
C VAL A 71 -3.33 1.94 3.70
N SER A 72 -3.06 2.92 2.83
CA SER A 72 -3.28 2.79 1.38
C SER A 72 -2.39 1.72 0.76
N LEU A 73 -1.11 1.67 1.14
CA LEU A 73 -0.16 0.64 0.72
C LEU A 73 -0.64 -0.75 1.14
N SER A 74 -1.04 -0.91 2.40
CA SER A 74 -1.52 -2.19 2.93
C SER A 74 -2.78 -2.68 2.20
N LEU A 75 -3.71 -1.77 1.88
CA LEU A 75 -4.90 -2.07 1.08
C LEU A 75 -4.57 -2.43 -0.37
N ALA A 76 -3.70 -1.67 -1.02
CA ALA A 76 -3.32 -1.89 -2.41
C ALA A 76 -2.63 -3.25 -2.60
N LEU A 77 -1.73 -3.62 -1.69
CA LEU A 77 -1.08 -4.93 -1.70
C LEU A 77 -2.07 -6.06 -1.43
N ALA A 78 -2.97 -5.92 -0.45
CA ALA A 78 -4.00 -6.91 -0.17
C ALA A 78 -4.96 -7.11 -1.36
N LEU A 79 -5.31 -6.03 -2.06
CA LEU A 79 -6.13 -6.08 -3.26
C LEU A 79 -5.39 -6.78 -4.42
N SER A 80 -4.12 -6.44 -4.65
CA SER A 80 -3.27 -7.08 -5.67
C SER A 80 -3.24 -8.59 -5.47
N ASN A 81 -3.03 -9.05 -4.23
CA ASN A 81 -3.01 -10.47 -3.89
C ASN A 81 -4.35 -11.15 -4.16
N GLN A 82 -5.46 -10.49 -3.81
CA GLN A 82 -6.78 -11.06 -4.06
C GLN A 82 -7.11 -11.16 -5.57
N ILE A 83 -6.59 -10.26 -6.39
CA ILE A 83 -6.73 -10.31 -7.85
C ILE A 83 -5.91 -11.47 -8.42
N GLN A 84 -4.66 -11.64 -7.97
CA GLN A 84 -3.78 -12.74 -8.39
C GLN A 84 -4.37 -14.11 -8.06
N LEU A 85 -4.91 -14.31 -6.85
CA LEU A 85 -5.53 -15.57 -6.43
C LEU A 85 -6.73 -15.99 -7.29
N LYS A 86 -7.35 -15.05 -8.02
CA LYS A 86 -8.48 -15.34 -8.92
C LYS A 86 -8.05 -15.77 -10.32
N GLY A 87 -6.75 -15.89 -10.58
CA GLY A 87 -6.18 -16.48 -11.80
C GLY A 87 -6.53 -15.77 -13.11
N LYS A 88 -7.13 -14.57 -13.05
CA LYS A 88 -7.57 -13.84 -14.25
C LYS A 88 -6.45 -13.06 -14.94
N THR A 89 -5.41 -12.70 -14.20
CA THR A 89 -4.20 -12.04 -14.71
C THR A 89 -3.03 -12.34 -13.76
N ASN A 90 -1.86 -12.70 -14.29
CA ASN A 90 -0.64 -12.65 -13.51
C ASN A 90 -0.28 -11.17 -13.34
N LEU A 91 -0.57 -10.61 -12.17
CA LEU A 91 -0.14 -9.27 -11.80
C LEU A 91 1.33 -9.36 -11.42
N GLU A 92 2.20 -9.37 -12.42
CA GLU A 92 3.64 -9.62 -12.22
C GLU A 92 4.37 -8.41 -11.62
N PHE A 93 3.80 -7.22 -11.77
CA PHE A 93 4.43 -5.95 -11.38
C PHE A 93 3.46 -5.02 -10.66
N PHE A 94 3.92 -4.42 -9.57
CA PHE A 94 3.21 -3.41 -8.79
C PHE A 94 4.11 -2.20 -8.59
N PHE A 95 3.67 -1.02 -9.06
CA PHE A 95 4.44 0.21 -8.95
C PHE A 95 3.92 1.06 -7.79
N LEU A 96 4.87 1.55 -6.99
CA LEU A 96 4.65 2.54 -5.94
C LEU A 96 5.27 3.85 -6.39
N ASP A 97 4.42 4.81 -6.66
CA ASP A 97 4.82 6.15 -7.05
C ASP A 97 4.72 7.07 -5.84
N GLU A 98 5.81 7.78 -5.55
CA GLU A 98 5.97 8.84 -4.58
C GLU A 98 4.97 8.87 -3.41
N GLY A 99 5.43 8.37 -2.26
CA GLY A 99 4.71 8.50 -0.98
C GLY A 99 5.59 8.27 0.25
N PHE A 100 6.88 8.07 0.02
CA PHE A 100 7.86 7.72 1.05
C PHE A 100 8.44 8.94 1.76
N GLY A 101 8.45 10.12 1.11
CA GLY A 101 9.01 11.36 1.68
C GLY A 101 8.23 11.93 2.88
N THR A 102 7.04 11.40 3.17
CA THR A 102 6.26 11.77 4.38
C THR A 102 6.49 10.82 5.56
N LEU A 103 7.31 9.78 5.36
CA LEU A 103 7.65 8.79 6.39
C LEU A 103 8.93 9.20 7.09
N ASP A 104 8.98 8.99 8.40
CA ASP A 104 10.25 9.00 9.11
C ASP A 104 11.12 7.81 8.68
N THR A 105 12.44 7.91 8.90
CA THR A 105 13.41 6.88 8.51
C THR A 105 13.06 5.52 9.12
N SER A 106 12.64 5.47 10.39
CA SER A 106 12.33 4.20 11.05
C SER A 106 11.11 3.49 10.45
N LEU A 107 10.12 4.26 10.01
CA LEU A 107 8.91 3.75 9.39
C LEU A 107 9.19 3.32 7.95
N LEU A 108 9.98 4.11 7.23
CA LEU A 108 10.42 3.79 5.88
C LEU A 108 11.15 2.44 5.84
N ASP A 109 12.01 2.18 6.82
CA ASP A 109 12.72 0.91 6.97
C ASP A 109 11.77 -0.27 7.06
N ARG A 110 10.75 -0.16 7.90
CA ARG A 110 9.74 -1.21 8.07
C ARG A 110 8.92 -1.44 6.81
N VAL A 111 8.61 -0.37 6.07
CA VAL A 111 7.91 -0.48 4.80
C VAL A 111 8.76 -1.24 3.79
N ILE A 112 10.03 -0.86 3.62
CA ILE A 112 10.95 -1.53 2.68
C ILE A 112 11.12 -3.00 3.04
N SER A 113 11.40 -3.33 4.31
CA SER A 113 11.51 -4.72 4.75
C SER A 113 10.21 -5.51 4.51
N SER A 114 9.05 -4.89 4.70
CA SER A 114 7.77 -5.54 4.39
C SER A 114 7.55 -5.76 2.89
N LEU A 115 8.09 -4.90 2.01
CA LEU A 115 8.02 -5.08 0.56
C LEU A 115 8.99 -6.18 0.08
N GLU A 116 10.15 -6.31 0.72
CA GLU A 116 11.13 -7.37 0.44
C GLU A 116 10.55 -8.75 0.76
N THR A 117 9.93 -8.93 1.93
CA THR A 117 9.24 -10.20 2.28
C THR A 117 8.15 -10.56 1.26
N LEU A 118 7.46 -9.56 0.73
CA LEU A 118 6.36 -9.74 -0.22
C LEU A 118 6.85 -10.24 -1.58
N LYS A 119 8.01 -9.74 -2.02
CA LYS A 119 8.71 -10.23 -3.22
C LYS A 119 9.06 -11.71 -3.10
N GLU A 120 9.46 -12.16 -1.91
CA GLU A 120 9.83 -13.56 -1.65
C GLU A 120 8.61 -14.49 -1.55
N ASP A 121 7.60 -14.09 -0.77
CA ASP A 121 6.45 -14.95 -0.44
C ASP A 121 5.40 -15.04 -1.57
N GLU A 122 5.19 -13.94 -2.30
CA GLU A 122 4.01 -13.78 -3.17
C GLU A 122 4.36 -13.66 -4.67
N LYS A 123 5.65 -13.80 -5.03
CA LYS A 123 6.18 -13.66 -6.40
C LYS A 123 5.83 -12.33 -7.10
N LEU A 124 5.40 -11.33 -6.33
CA LEU A 124 5.06 -10.00 -6.83
C LEU A 124 6.32 -9.15 -7.00
N LYS A 125 6.57 -8.61 -8.19
CA LYS A 125 7.68 -7.66 -8.39
C LYS A 125 7.19 -6.26 -8.04
N VAL A 126 7.76 -5.67 -7.00
CA VAL A 126 7.46 -4.29 -6.61
C VAL A 126 8.49 -3.35 -7.25
N GLY A 127 8.02 -2.36 -7.99
CA GLY A 127 8.81 -1.24 -8.49
C GLY A 127 8.52 0.01 -7.66
N ILE A 128 9.54 0.78 -7.32
CA ILE A 128 9.41 2.00 -6.51
C ILE A 128 9.94 3.19 -7.32
N ILE A 129 9.15 4.26 -7.37
CA ILE A 129 9.54 5.56 -7.95
C ILE A 129 9.63 6.53 -6.78
N THR A 130 10.82 7.10 -6.58
CA THR A 130 11.06 8.02 -5.46
C THR A 130 12.24 8.96 -5.71
N HIS A 131 12.15 10.16 -5.15
CA HIS A 131 13.27 11.10 -4.98
C HIS A 131 13.98 10.96 -3.63
N VAL A 132 13.52 10.09 -2.73
CA VAL A 132 14.07 9.94 -1.37
C VAL A 132 15.42 9.21 -1.44
N GLU A 133 16.49 9.86 -1.00
CA GLU A 133 17.87 9.35 -1.06
C GLU A 133 18.04 8.06 -0.24
N GLU A 134 17.37 7.94 0.90
CA GLU A 134 17.45 6.81 1.80
C GLU A 134 16.96 5.49 1.14
N LEU A 135 16.04 5.56 0.16
CA LEU A 135 15.64 4.38 -0.62
C LEU A 135 16.73 3.96 -1.61
N LYS A 136 17.51 4.92 -2.12
CA LYS A 136 18.54 4.65 -3.13
C LYS A 136 19.66 3.77 -2.60
N GLU A 137 19.96 3.85 -1.30
CA GLU A 137 20.96 3.00 -0.63
C GLU A 137 20.45 1.58 -0.37
N ARG A 138 19.15 1.41 -0.22
CA ARG A 138 18.52 0.13 0.16
C ARG A 138 18.12 -0.73 -1.03
N VAL A 139 17.81 -0.10 -2.17
CA VAL A 139 17.40 -0.80 -3.39
C VAL A 139 18.58 -0.86 -4.37
N PRO A 140 19.32 -1.98 -4.44
CA PRO A 140 20.57 -2.04 -5.21
C PRO A 140 20.38 -2.05 -6.73
N ARG A 141 19.21 -2.42 -7.23
CA ARG A 141 18.86 -2.42 -8.66
C ARG A 141 17.96 -1.23 -8.93
N ARG A 142 18.46 -0.22 -9.63
CA ARG A 142 17.71 1.03 -9.86
C ARG A 142 17.91 1.60 -11.25
N LEU A 143 16.89 2.32 -11.72
CA LEU A 143 16.98 3.20 -12.87
C LEU A 143 17.11 4.62 -12.35
N GLU A 144 18.26 5.24 -12.59
CA GLU A 144 18.53 6.61 -12.18
C GLU A 144 18.21 7.56 -13.33
N VAL A 145 17.30 8.50 -13.08
CA VAL A 145 16.88 9.51 -14.06
C VAL A 145 17.63 10.80 -13.77
N LEU A 146 18.54 11.18 -14.67
CA LEU A 146 19.23 12.46 -14.63
C LEU A 146 18.39 13.53 -15.33
N GLU A 147 18.33 14.71 -14.72
CA GLU A 147 17.63 15.88 -15.27
C GLU A 147 18.15 16.29 -16.65
N ALA A 148 17.27 16.94 -17.42
CA ALA A 148 17.63 17.53 -18.70
C ALA A 148 18.54 18.75 -18.50
N ILE A 149 19.48 18.96 -19.42
CA ILE A 149 20.30 20.17 -19.48
C ILE A 149 19.79 21.01 -20.66
N PRO A 150 19.14 22.17 -20.40
CA PRO A 150 18.57 23.01 -21.45
C PRO A 150 19.58 23.37 -22.53
N GLY A 151 19.22 23.19 -23.81
CA GLY A 151 20.07 23.49 -24.95
C GLY A 151 21.18 22.48 -25.24
N GLU A 152 21.37 21.46 -24.39
CA GLU A 152 22.42 20.46 -24.56
C GLU A 152 21.84 19.05 -24.72
N ARG A 153 21.04 18.57 -23.76
CA ARG A 153 20.48 17.21 -23.78
C ARG A 153 19.19 17.08 -22.97
N GLY A 154 18.31 16.18 -23.40
CA GLY A 154 17.14 15.77 -22.62
C GLY A 154 17.50 14.93 -21.40
N SER A 155 16.50 14.54 -20.61
CA SER A 155 16.68 13.65 -19.45
C SER A 155 17.33 12.33 -19.87
N LYS A 156 18.23 11.81 -19.05
CA LYS A 156 18.98 10.57 -19.33
C LYS A 156 18.67 9.53 -18.27
N VAL A 157 18.44 8.29 -18.69
CA VAL A 157 18.24 7.16 -17.78
C VAL A 157 19.52 6.33 -17.73
N ILE A 158 19.97 5.97 -16.53
CA ILE A 158 21.14 5.12 -16.27
C ILE A 158 20.68 3.93 -15.45
N LEU A 159 21.12 2.72 -15.83
CA LEU A 159 20.90 1.51 -15.04
C LEU A 159 22.06 1.35 -14.06
N ASN A 160 21.74 1.31 -12.76
CA ASN A 160 22.68 1.05 -11.66
C ASN A 160 22.27 -0.23 -10.92
#